data_AF-A0A3C0WCB1-F1
#
_entry.id   AF-A0A3C0WCB1-F1
#
_cell.length_a   1.000
_cell.length_b   1.000
_cell.length_c   1.000
_cell.angle_alpha   90.00
_cell.angle_beta   90.00
_cell.angle_gamma   90.00
#
_symmetry.space_group_name_H-M   'P 1'
#
loop_
_entity.id
_entity.type
_entity.pdbx_description
1 polymer ?
#
loop_
_entity_poly.entity_id
_entity_poly.type
_entity_poly.pdbx_seq_one_letter_code
_entity_poly.pdbx_strand_id
1 'polypeptide(L)' 'MSEKNKGEQLREELLMNPKNLTETMSEEELKAAYDFCEGYKTFLDAAKTEHEAVLAAIALLEKAGY' A
#
# COMPACT_ATOMS: atom_id res chain seq x y z
N MET A 1 2.05 -35.31 -0.29
CA MET A 1 1.66 -34.24 -1.24
C MET A 1 1.27 -34.94 -2.53
N SER A 2 -0.02 -34.96 -2.87
CA SER A 2 -0.50 -35.59 -4.11
C SER A 2 0.19 -34.95 -5.31
N GLU A 3 0.68 -35.77 -6.25
CA GLU A 3 1.09 -35.25 -7.56
C GLU A 3 -0.11 -34.57 -8.23
N LYS A 4 0.12 -33.38 -8.80
CA LYS A 4 -0.92 -32.63 -9.51
C LYS A 4 -1.24 -33.32 -10.83
N ASN A 5 -2.53 -33.36 -11.19
CA ASN A 5 -2.93 -33.91 -12.48
C ASN A 5 -2.61 -32.93 -13.63
N LYS A 6 -2.60 -33.43 -14.87
CA LYS A 6 -2.26 -32.63 -16.06
C LYS A 6 -3.20 -31.43 -16.28
N GLY A 7 -4.46 -31.54 -15.86
CA GLY A 7 -5.43 -30.46 -15.93
C GLY A 7 -5.16 -29.34 -14.92
N GLU A 8 -4.70 -29.69 -13.72
CA GLU A 8 -4.28 -28.72 -12.68
C GLU A 8 -3.06 -27.92 -13.11
N GLN A 9 -2.10 -28.57 -13.78
CA GLN A 9 -0.92 -27.89 -14.34
C GLN A 9 -1.31 -26.90 -15.43
N LEU A 10 -2.12 -27.34 -16.41
CA LEU A 10 -2.66 -26.48 -17.47
C LEU A 10 -3.45 -25.29 -16.90
N ARG A 11 -4.18 -25.49 -15.80
CA ARG A 11 -4.94 -24.42 -15.13
C ARG A 11 -4.00 -23.35 -14.55
N GLU A 12 -2.90 -23.74 -13.91
CA GLU A 12 -1.91 -22.80 -13.35
C GLU A 12 -1.15 -22.02 -14.43
N GLU A 13 -0.88 -22.65 -15.59
CA GLU A 13 -0.19 -22.01 -16.71
C GLU A 13 -1.08 -21.04 -17.50
N LEU A 14 -2.36 -21.41 -17.69
CA LEU A 14 -3.24 -20.69 -18.61
C LEU A 14 -4.12 -19.64 -17.94
N LEU A 15 -4.41 -19.78 -16.64
CA LEU A 15 -5.30 -18.85 -15.93
C LEU A 15 -4.51 -17.81 -15.15
N MET A 16 -4.93 -16.55 -15.26
CA MET A 16 -4.48 -15.51 -14.35
C MET A 16 -4.97 -15.80 -12.93
N ASN A 17 -4.05 -15.76 -11.97
CA ASN A 17 -4.34 -15.86 -10.55
C ASN A 17 -3.67 -14.70 -9.80
N PRO A 18 -4.14 -13.45 -10.00
CA PRO A 18 -3.57 -12.30 -9.30
C PRO A 18 -3.85 -12.44 -7.80
N LYS A 19 -2.80 -12.32 -7.00
CA LYS A 19 -2.92 -12.27 -5.54
C LYS A 19 -2.94 -10.82 -5.09
N ASN A 20 -3.69 -10.54 -4.03
CA ASN A 20 -3.60 -9.24 -3.37
C ASN A 20 -2.20 -9.07 -2.77
N LEU A 21 -1.64 -7.86 -2.82
CA LEU A 21 -0.30 -7.59 -2.26
C LEU A 21 -0.19 -8.00 -0.78
N THR A 22 -1.27 -7.82 -0.02
CA THR A 22 -1.33 -8.22 1.39
C THR A 22 -1.20 -9.72 1.62
N GLU A 23 -1.46 -10.55 0.60
CA GLU A 23 -1.30 -12.01 0.66
C GLU A 23 0.11 -12.48 0.29
N THR A 24 0.93 -11.61 -0.31
CA THR A 24 2.26 -11.95 -0.82
C THR A 24 3.39 -11.19 -0.14
N MET A 25 3.09 -10.10 0.57
CA MET A 25 4.08 -9.33 1.33
C MET A 25 4.48 -10.06 2.62
N SER A 26 5.74 -9.89 3.00
CA SER A 26 6.23 -10.25 4.34
C SER A 26 5.61 -9.37 5.43
N GLU A 27 5.71 -9.79 6.69
CA GLU A 27 5.25 -9.00 7.83
C GLU A 27 6.00 -7.66 7.93
N GLU A 28 7.29 -7.65 7.60
CA GLU A 28 8.12 -6.45 7.59
C GLU A 28 7.68 -5.46 6.51
N GLU A 29 7.40 -5.95 5.30
CA GLU A 29 6.89 -5.12 4.20
C GLU A 29 5.50 -4.58 4.49
N LEU A 30 4.61 -5.41 5.07
CA LEU A 30 3.29 -4.98 5.53
C LEU A 30 3.40 -3.88 6.58
N LYS A 31 4.26 -4.07 7.57
CA LYS A 31 4.48 -3.06 8.61
C LYS A 31 4.99 -1.75 8.02
N ALA A 32 5.98 -1.80 7.13
CA ALA A 32 6.50 -0.61 6.46
C ALA A 32 5.41 0.11 5.64
N ALA A 33 4.54 -0.63 4.96
CA ALA A 33 3.42 -0.07 4.22
C ALA A 33 2.41 0.64 5.15
N TYR A 34 2.07 0.03 6.30
CA TYR A 34 1.18 0.66 7.27
C TYR A 34 1.82 1.89 7.93
N ASP A 35 3.09 1.81 8.32
CA ASP A 35 3.83 2.93 8.92
C ASP A 35 3.90 4.13 7.96
N PHE A 36 4.12 3.88 6.66
CA PHE A 36 4.10 4.91 5.62
C PHE A 36 2.74 5.64 5.56
N CYS A 37 1.65 4.92 5.77
CA CYS A 37 0.30 5.48 5.72
C CYS A 37 -0.02 6.40 6.90
N GLU A 38 0.67 6.30 8.03
CA GLU A 38 0.38 7.12 9.22
C GLU A 38 0.58 8.62 8.98
N GLY A 39 1.61 8.99 8.21
CA GLY A 39 1.85 10.37 7.80
C GLY A 39 0.71 10.90 6.91
N TYR A 40 0.22 10.08 6.00
CA TYR A 40 -0.90 10.42 5.13
C TYR A 40 -2.22 10.59 5.89
N LYS A 41 -2.52 9.70 6.84
CA LYS A 41 -3.70 9.82 7.71
C LYS A 41 -3.66 11.13 8.50
N THR A 42 -2.53 11.45 9.10
CA THR A 42 -2.32 12.71 9.84
C THR A 42 -2.52 13.93 8.95
N PHE A 43 -2.01 13.90 7.71
CA PHE A 43 -2.25 14.97 6.75
C PHE A 43 -3.75 15.12 6.43
N LEU A 44 -4.46 14.02 6.15
CA LEU A 44 -5.90 14.06 5.90
C LEU A 44 -6.73 14.52 7.09
N ASP A 45 -6.23 14.37 8.31
CA ASP A 45 -6.86 14.93 9.51
C ASP A 45 -6.76 16.45 9.60
N ALA A 46 -5.67 17.01 9.10
CA ALA A 46 -5.49 18.46 9.01
C ALA A 46 -6.11 19.08 7.74
N ALA A 47 -6.25 18.32 6.65
CA ALA A 47 -6.59 18.82 5.32
C ALA A 47 -8.04 18.49 4.91
N LYS A 48 -9.05 19.03 5.61
CA LYS A 48 -10.47 18.75 5.31
C LYS A 48 -11.00 19.58 4.13
N THR A 49 -10.39 20.73 3.88
CA THR A 49 -10.67 21.62 2.75
C THR A 49 -9.40 21.89 1.95
N GLU A 50 -9.56 22.37 0.72
CA GLU A 50 -8.45 22.73 -0.16
C GLU A 50 -7.53 23.79 0.46
N HIS A 51 -8.09 24.76 1.19
CA HIS A 51 -7.29 25.79 1.85
C HIS A 51 -6.46 25.20 3.01
N GLU A 52 -7.05 24.33 3.83
CA GLU A 52 -6.33 23.66 4.91
C GLU A 52 -5.24 22.71 4.39
N ALA A 53 -5.48 22.05 3.25
CA ALA A 53 -4.45 21.23 2.58
C ALA A 53 -3.22 22.06 2.17
N VAL A 54 -3.44 23.27 1.64
CA VAL A 54 -2.36 24.20 1.29
C VAL A 54 -1.59 24.63 2.54
N LEU A 55 -2.27 24.98 3.63
CA LEU A 55 -1.63 25.35 4.89
C LEU A 55 -0.81 24.19 5.49
N ALA A 56 -1.35 22.97 5.47
CA ALA A 56 -0.64 21.78 5.91
C ALA A 56 0.61 21.51 5.07
N ALA A 57 0.53 21.69 3.74
CA ALA A 57 1.67 21.55 2.84
C ALA A 57 2.76 22.60 3.10
N ILE A 58 2.39 23.86 3.33
CA ILE A 58 3.33 24.93 3.70
C ILE A 58 4.06 24.57 4.99
N ALA A 59 3.35 24.14 6.03
CA ALA A 59 3.97 23.75 7.30
C ALA A 59 4.94 22.56 7.15
N LEU A 60 4.62 21.59 6.28
CA LEU A 60 5.51 20.48 5.96
C LEU A 60 6.79 20.96 5.23
N LEU A 61 6.67 21.92 4.32
CA LEU A 61 7.80 22.51 3.59
C LEU A 61 8.71 23.30 4.54
N GLU A 62 8.16 24.15 5.39
CA GLU A 62 8.92 24.92 6.39
C GLU A 62 9.72 23.99 7.32
N LYS A 63 9.08 22.90 7.78
CA LYS A 63 9.74 21.88 8.61
C LYS A 63 10.88 21.16 7.86
N ALA A 64 10.79 21.04 6.55
CA ALA A 64 11.83 20.46 5.70
C ALA A 64 12.92 21.47 5.31
N GLY A 65 12.83 22.72 5.75
CA GLY A 65 13.83 23.77 5.53
C GLY A 65 13.68 24.54 4.22
N TYR A 66 12.47 24.55 3.64
CA TYR A 66 12.11 25.35 2.46
C TYR A 66 11.47 26.68 2.83
#